data_AF-A0A9Q0YMR3-F1
#
_entry.id   AF-A0A9Q0YMR3-F1
#
_cell.length_a   1.000
_cell.length_b   1.000
_cell.length_c   1.000
_cell.angle_alpha   90.00
_cell.angle_beta   90.00
_cell.angle_gamma   90.00
#
_symmetry.space_group_name_H-M   'P 1'
#
loop_
_entity.id
_entity.type
_entity.pdbx_description
1 polymer ?
#
loop_
_entity_poly.entity_id
_entity_poly.type
_entity_poly.pdbx_seq_one_letter_code
_entity_poly.pdbx_strand_id
1 'polypeptide(L)' 'MGNKGKQELDHLFSFVYNFHNSIKLTIESSTMEIPFLDVRVMIKNGRLETSVYSKPTDRHAYMFYCFVLLFELV' A
#
# COMPACT_ATOMS: atom_id res chain seq x y z
N MET A 1 17.44 -20.39 -17.83
CA MET A 1 17.96 -19.01 -17.80
C MET A 1 16.78 -18.06 -17.59
N GLY A 2 16.76 -17.22 -16.56
CA GLY A 2 15.85 -16.07 -16.51
C GLY A 2 14.94 -15.93 -15.27
N ASN A 3 15.49 -15.91 -14.05
CA ASN A 3 14.74 -15.48 -12.85
C ASN A 3 15.33 -14.19 -12.22
N LYS A 4 16.12 -13.42 -12.98
CA LYS A 4 16.79 -12.20 -12.48
C LYS A 4 15.77 -11.23 -11.87
N GLY A 5 14.64 -10.98 -12.52
CA GLY A 5 13.61 -10.08 -12.00
C GLY A 5 13.03 -10.51 -10.65
N LYS A 6 12.87 -11.82 -10.42
CA LYS A 6 12.38 -12.33 -9.12
C LYS A 6 13.43 -12.19 -8.03
N GLN A 7 14.70 -12.47 -8.35
CA GLN A 7 15.81 -12.31 -7.43
C GLN A 7 15.99 -10.86 -6.99
N GLU A 8 15.94 -9.91 -7.93
CA GLU A 8 15.99 -8.47 -7.62
C GLU A 8 14.79 -8.04 -6.75
N LEU A 9 13.60 -8.58 -7.01
CA LEU A 9 12.41 -8.32 -6.20
C LEU A 9 12.57 -8.85 -4.77
N ASP A 10 13.11 -10.05 -4.61
CA ASP A 10 13.37 -10.65 -3.29
C ASP A 10 14.43 -9.82 -2.51
N HIS A 11 15.44 -9.29 -3.20
CA HIS A 11 16.42 -8.37 -2.60
C HIS A 11 15.77 -7.06 -2.14
N LEU A 12 14.90 -6.47 -2.98
CA LEU A 12 14.14 -5.28 -2.61
C LEU A 12 13.26 -5.53 -1.38
N PHE A 13 12.60 -6.69 -1.31
CA PHE A 13 11.73 -7.05 -0.19
C PHE A 13 12.54 -7.12 1.10
N SER A 14 13.68 -7.80 1.07
CA SER A 14 14.59 -7.91 2.21
C SER A 14 15.07 -6.54 2.69
N PHE A 15 15.45 -5.64 1.77
CA PHE A 15 15.84 -4.28 2.12
C PHE A 15 14.70 -3.51 2.82
N VAL A 16 13.49 -3.55 2.25
CA VAL A 16 12.35 -2.78 2.77
C VAL A 16 11.89 -3.29 4.14
N TYR A 17 11.86 -4.61 4.35
CA TYR A 17 11.49 -5.18 5.65
C TYR A 17 12.50 -4.87 6.75
N ASN A 18 13.78 -4.67 6.39
CA ASN A 18 14.85 -4.36 7.34
C ASN A 18 15.24 -2.87 7.35
N PHE A 19 14.48 -2.01 6.68
CA PHE A 19 14.84 -0.60 6.51
C PHE A 19 14.93 0.15 7.85
N HIS A 20 14.01 -0.09 8.78
CA HIS A 20 13.98 0.59 10.06
C HIS A 20 13.24 -0.22 11.14
N ASN A 21 13.82 -0.31 12.35
CA ASN A 21 13.30 -1.14 13.44
C ASN A 21 11.87 -0.76 13.89
N SER A 22 11.50 0.52 13.74
CA SER A 22 10.18 1.03 14.19
C SER A 22 9.18 1.27 13.06
N ILE A 23 9.61 1.32 11.79
CA ILE A 23 8.72 1.61 10.65
C ILE A 23 8.46 0.30 9.92
N LYS A 24 7.24 -0.22 10.04
CA LYS A 24 6.82 -1.45 9.37
C LYS A 24 6.28 -1.12 7.98
N LEU A 25 7.13 -1.27 6.96
CA LEU A 25 6.74 -1.17 5.57
C LEU A 25 6.14 -2.49 5.09
N THR A 26 5.17 -2.42 4.18
CA THR A 26 4.51 -3.57 3.57
C THR A 26 4.63 -3.46 2.06
N ILE A 27 4.95 -4.57 1.41
CA ILE A 27 4.95 -4.68 -0.05
C ILE A 27 3.96 -5.77 -0.43
N GLU A 28 3.13 -5.49 -1.41
CA GLU A 28 2.21 -6.44 -2.01
C GLU A 28 2.66 -6.75 -3.44
N SER A 29 2.77 -8.03 -3.78
CA SER A 29 3.02 -8.49 -5.15
C SER A 29 2.14 -9.69 -5.45
N SER A 30 1.63 -9.73 -6.68
CA SER A 30 0.80 -10.82 -7.15
C SER A 30 0.73 -10.75 -8.67
N THR A 31 0.61 -11.91 -9.29
CA THR A 31 0.48 -12.05 -10.74
C THR A 31 -0.97 -12.04 -11.19
N MET A 32 -1.93 -12.11 -10.26
CA MET A 32 -3.36 -12.25 -10.54
C MET A 32 -4.16 -11.02 -10.15
N GLU A 33 -3.76 -10.32 -9.11
CA GLU A 33 -4.45 -9.12 -8.64
C GLU A 33 -3.56 -8.22 -7.80
N ILE A 34 -3.75 -6.91 -7.88
CA ILE A 34 -3.01 -5.94 -7.06
C ILE A 34 -3.84 -4.67 -6.86
N PRO A 35 -3.82 -4.06 -5.67
CA PRO A 35 -4.33 -2.71 -5.51
C PRO A 35 -3.47 -1.69 -6.25
N PHE A 36 -4.12 -0.77 -6.97
CA PHE A 36 -3.50 0.32 -7.71
C PHE A 36 -4.39 1.56 -7.65
N LEU A 37 -3.89 2.63 -7.02
CA LEU A 37 -4.68 3.83 -6.71
C LEU A 37 -5.97 3.45 -5.96
N ASP A 38 -7.12 3.93 -6.42
CA ASP A 38 -8.44 3.72 -5.81
C ASP A 38 -9.14 2.43 -6.28
N VAL A 39 -8.44 1.57 -7.03
CA VAL A 39 -9.00 0.33 -7.58
C VAL A 39 -8.12 -0.89 -7.29
N ARG A 40 -8.75 -2.06 -7.25
CA ARG A 40 -8.08 -3.36 -7.31
C ARG A 40 -8.17 -3.87 -8.73
N VAL A 41 -7.02 -4.12 -9.34
CA VAL A 41 -6.88 -4.69 -10.68
C VAL A 41 -6.78 -6.20 -10.53
N MET A 42 -7.54 -6.96 -11.32
CA MET A 42 -7.60 -8.43 -11.27
C MET A 42 -7.57 -9.00 -12.69
N ILE A 43 -6.97 -10.17 -12.87
CA ILE A 43 -7.11 -10.98 -14.07
C ILE A 43 -8.14 -12.08 -13.79
N LYS A 44 -9.29 -12.04 -14.46
CA LYS A 44 -10.30 -13.11 -14.39
C LYS A 44 -10.63 -13.59 -15.80
N ASN A 45 -10.57 -14.91 -16.01
CA ASN A 45 -10.85 -15.54 -17.31
C ASN A 45 -10.10 -14.90 -18.48
N GLY A 46 -8.83 -14.52 -18.26
CA GLY A 46 -7.99 -13.87 -19.27
C GLY A 46 -8.33 -12.41 -19.56
N ARG A 47 -9.23 -11.79 -18.79
CA ARG A 47 -9.62 -10.39 -18.92
C ARG A 47 -9.19 -9.58 -17.70
N LEU A 48 -8.88 -8.31 -17.93
CA LEU A 48 -8.63 -7.36 -16.87
C LEU A 48 -9.97 -6.89 -16.30
N GLU A 49 -10.17 -7.05 -15.00
CA GLU A 49 -11.29 -6.52 -14.25
C GLU A 49 -10.78 -5.53 -13.21
N THR A 50 -11.59 -4.52 -12.90
CA THR A 50 -11.31 -3.56 -11.84
C THR A 50 -12.48 -3.50 -10.86
N SER A 51 -12.18 -3.21 -9.61
CA SER A 51 -13.17 -2.95 -8.57
C SER A 51 -12.68 -1.82 -7.68
N VAL A 52 -13.58 -1.10 -7.01
CA VAL A 52 -13.20 -0.07 -6.05
C VAL A 52 -12.40 -0.71 -4.90
N TYR A 53 -11.30 -0.06 -4.52
CA TYR A 53 -10.44 -0.54 -3.45
C TYR A 53 -10.11 0.58 -2.47
N SER A 54 -10.41 0.32 -1.19
CA SER A 54 -9.92 1.12 -0.07
C SER A 54 -8.93 0.28 0.72
N LYS A 55 -7.78 0.86 1.07
CA LYS A 55 -6.79 0.15 1.88
C LYS A 55 -7.42 -0.23 3.22
N PRO A 56 -7.19 -1.44 3.76
CA PRO A 56 -7.69 -1.81 5.09
C PRO A 56 -7.18 -0.89 6.22
N THR A 57 -6.06 -0.20 5.98
CA THR A 57 -5.48 0.80 6.89
C THR A 57 -6.07 2.19 6.71
N ASP A 58 -6.92 2.42 5.71
CA ASP A 58 -7.73 3.63 5.61
C ASP A 58 -8.75 3.62 6.74
N ARG A 59 -8.44 4.36 7.81
CA ARG A 59 -9.33 4.51 8.96
C ARG A 59 -10.49 5.47 8.68
N HIS A 60 -10.59 6.02 7.46
CA HIS A 60 -11.40 7.19 7.14
C HIS A 60 -11.25 8.27 8.22
N ALA A 61 -10.06 8.35 8.83
CA ALA A 61 -9.75 9.32 9.84
C ALA A 61 -9.63 10.65 9.09
N TYR A 62 -10.72 11.41 9.06
CA TYR A 62 -10.65 12.83 8.73
C TYR A 62 -9.58 13.41 9.64
N MET A 63 -8.48 13.87 9.05
CA MET A 63 -7.45 14.57 9.78
C MET A 63 -8.13 15.83 10.34
N PHE A 64 -8.50 15.82 11.61
CA PHE A 64 -9.02 16.99 12.31
C PHE A 64 -7.88 17.99 12.48
N TYR A 65 -7.51 18.66 11.38
CA TYR A 65 -6.63 19.81 11.43
C TYR A 65 -7.48 21.06 11.64
N CYS A 66 -7.92 21.24 12.89
CA CYS A 66 -8.27 22.54 13.42
C CYS A 66 -8.02 22.52 14.94
N PHE A 67 -6.75 22.63 15.31
CA PHE A 67 -6.35 22.97 16.68
C PHE A 67 -5.32 24.09 16.63
N VAL A 68 -5.70 25.20 16.02
CA VAL A 68 -5.09 26.52 16.20
C VAL A 68 -6.29 27.46 16.28
N LEU A 69 -6.61 27.97 17.49
CA LEU A 69 -7.65 28.97 17.86
C LEU A 69 -8.62 28.58 19.00
N LEU A 70 -8.30 27.65 19.92
CA LEU A 70 -9.14 27.43 21.13
C LEU A 70 -8.36 27.27 22.44
N PHE A 71 -7.27 28.02 22.62
CA PHE A 71 -6.63 28.20 23.94
C PHE A 71 -6.25 29.66 24.25
N GLU A 72 -7.05 30.63 23.76
CA GLU A 72 -6.94 32.03 24.24
C GLU A 72 -8.18 32.56 24.98
N LEU A 73 -9.25 31.77 25.17
CA LEU A 73 -10.44 32.23 25.91
C LEU A 73 -11.09 31.10 26.71
N VAL A 74 -10.53 30.76 27.88
CA VAL A 74 -11.23 30.49 29.16
C VAL A 74 -10.27 30.80 30.29
#